data_AF-A0A520EM07-F1
#
_entry.id   AF-A0A520EM07-F1
#
_cell.length_a   1.000
_cell.length_b   1.000
_cell.length_c   1.000
_cell.angle_alpha   90.00
_cell.angle_beta   90.00
_cell.angle_gamma   90.00
#
_symmetry.space_group_name_H-M   'P 1'
#
loop_
_entity.id
_entity.type
_entity.pdbx_description
1 polymer ?
#
loop_
_entity_poly.entity_id
_entity_poly.type
_entity_poly.pdbx_seq_one_letter_code
_entity_poly.pdbx_strand_id
1 'polypeptide(L)'
;MSIDTESPLAHLSEETIEALAKEFDAIHAQVYADLGERDRRYIKNVIAAQRQLAVAGRVLLLGSASKPAWLAGTACLGMAKILENMEIGHNVMHGQWDWMNDPDIHSSSWDWDTASTAKAWKHSHNYIHHTFTNIRGKDKDLGYEIMRIDPHQKWHPVYLAQP
;
A
#
# COMPACT_ATOMS: atom_id res chain seq x y z
N MET A 1 15.12 19.48 29.17
CA MET A 1 14.51 20.57 28.38
C MET A 1 13.46 19.91 27.52
N SER A 2 12.19 19.96 27.95
CA SER A 2 11.07 19.52 27.11
C SER A 2 10.96 20.56 26.01
N ILE A 3 11.31 20.18 24.79
CA ILE A 3 10.85 20.96 23.64
C ILE A 3 9.41 20.49 23.49
N ASP A 4 8.47 21.19 24.11
CA ASP A 4 7.06 20.99 23.81
C ASP A 4 6.91 21.34 22.33
N THR A 5 6.75 20.31 21.52
CA THR A 5 6.48 20.47 20.11
C THR A 5 5.06 21.01 20.00
N GLU A 6 4.94 22.32 19.81
CA GLU A 6 3.67 22.91 19.37
C GLU A 6 3.21 22.17 18.12
N SER A 7 1.90 21.87 18.05
CA SER A 7 1.32 21.22 16.89
C SER A 7 1.73 21.98 15.63
N PRO A 8 2.14 21.29 14.55
CA PRO A 8 2.41 21.94 13.27
C PRO A 8 1.22 22.76 12.77
N LEU A 9 0.00 22.47 13.24
CA LEU A 9 -1.22 23.18 12.90
C LEU A 9 -1.55 24.35 13.83
N ALA A 10 -0.75 24.61 14.87
CA ALA A 10 -1.02 25.64 15.88
C ALA A 10 -1.09 27.08 15.32
N HIS A 11 -0.53 27.29 14.12
CA HIS A 11 -0.57 28.57 13.42
C HIS A 11 -1.85 28.78 12.59
N LEU A 12 -2.71 27.77 12.45
CA LEU A 12 -3.95 27.83 11.68
C LEU A 12 -5.12 28.23 12.58
N SER A 13 -5.98 29.13 12.07
CA SER A 13 -7.24 29.46 12.74
C SER A 13 -8.28 28.36 12.55
N GLU A 14 -9.30 28.33 13.40
CA GLU A 14 -10.42 27.39 13.28
C GLU A 14 -11.14 27.54 11.92
N GLU A 15 -11.32 28.77 11.45
CA GLU A 15 -11.95 29.05 10.15
C GLU A 15 -11.10 28.52 8.99
N THR A 16 -9.78 28.59 9.11
CA THR A 16 -8.86 28.04 8.09
C THR A 16 -8.95 26.51 8.05
N ILE A 17 -9.00 25.87 9.22
CA ILE A 17 -9.15 24.42 9.33
C ILE A 17 -10.50 23.97 8.74
N GLU A 18 -11.58 24.70 9.03
CA GLU A 18 -12.91 24.39 8.48
C GLU A 18 -12.97 24.58 6.97
N ALA A 19 -12.33 25.64 6.44
CA ALA A 19 -12.22 25.86 5.01
C ALA A 19 -11.47 24.71 4.32
N LEU A 20 -10.32 24.30 4.87
CA LEU A 20 -9.54 23.17 4.37
C LEU A 20 -10.34 21.86 4.39
N ALA A 21 -11.10 21.60 5.46
CA ALA A 21 -11.97 20.42 5.54
C ALA A 21 -13.01 20.40 4.42
N LYS A 22 -13.68 21.55 4.17
CA LYS A 22 -14.65 21.69 3.07
C LYS A 22 -14.02 21.46 1.69
N GLU A 23 -12.80 21.96 1.49
CA GLU A 23 -12.05 21.74 0.24
C GLU A 23 -11.71 20.26 0.03
N PHE A 24 -11.25 19.57 1.09
CA PHE A 24 -10.98 18.13 1.01
C PHE A 24 -12.24 17.30 0.78
N ASP A 25 -13.35 17.63 1.44
CA ASP A 25 -14.65 16.99 1.21
C ASP A 25 -15.13 17.20 -0.22
N ALA A 26 -14.95 18.41 -0.78
CA ALA A 26 -15.30 18.70 -2.16
C ALA A 26 -14.46 17.90 -3.16
N ILE A 27 -13.14 17.78 -2.94
CA ILE A 27 -12.26 16.94 -3.77
C ILE A 27 -12.68 15.48 -3.66
N HIS A 28 -12.92 14.97 -2.45
CA HIS A 28 -13.35 13.60 -2.24
C HIS A 28 -14.66 13.32 -2.98
N ALA A 29 -15.67 14.18 -2.84
CA ALA A 29 -16.95 14.04 -3.52
C ALA A 29 -16.78 14.07 -5.06
N GLN A 30 -15.94 14.96 -5.58
CA GLN A 30 -15.65 15.05 -7.01
C GLN A 30 -14.99 13.78 -7.55
N VAL A 31 -13.95 13.29 -6.88
CA VAL A 31 -13.24 12.08 -7.30
C VAL A 31 -14.15 10.85 -7.19
N TYR A 32 -14.89 10.73 -6.09
CA TYR A 32 -15.81 9.61 -5.88
C TYR A 32 -16.94 9.59 -6.93
N ALA A 33 -17.43 10.77 -7.35
CA ALA A 33 -18.42 10.89 -8.41
C ALA A 33 -17.88 10.56 -9.81
N ASP A 34 -16.57 10.70 -10.05
CA ASP A 34 -15.92 10.32 -11.32
C ASP A 34 -15.68 8.80 -11.44
N LEU A 35 -15.70 8.06 -10.31
CA LEU A 35 -15.51 6.62 -10.31
C LEU A 35 -16.58 5.92 -11.14
N GLY A 36 -16.16 5.03 -12.03
CA GLY A 36 -17.12 4.29 -12.85
C GLY A 36 -16.51 3.21 -13.72
N GLU A 37 -17.14 2.99 -14.88
CA GLU A 37 -16.80 1.87 -15.76
C GLU A 37 -15.36 1.91 -16.27
N ARG A 38 -14.77 3.11 -16.41
CA ARG A 38 -13.36 3.26 -16.78
C ARG A 38 -12.46 2.55 -15.77
N ASP A 39 -12.66 2.82 -14.49
CA ASP A 39 -11.82 2.34 -13.40
C ASP A 39 -12.09 0.85 -13.11
N ARG A 40 -13.36 0.43 -13.19
CA ARG A 40 -13.74 -1.00 -13.15
C ARG A 40 -13.04 -1.79 -14.25
N ARG A 41 -13.08 -1.30 -15.49
CA ARG A 41 -12.41 -1.96 -16.62
C ARG A 41 -10.90 -1.97 -16.45
N TYR A 42 -10.32 -0.90 -15.91
CA TYR A 42 -8.90 -0.83 -15.61
C TYR A 42 -8.47 -1.98 -14.69
N ILE A 43 -9.07 -2.09 -13.50
CA ILE A 43 -8.64 -3.12 -12.53
C ILE A 43 -8.90 -4.54 -13.05
N LYS A 44 -10.02 -4.77 -13.74
CA LYS A 44 -10.30 -6.08 -14.36
C LYS A 44 -9.28 -6.45 -15.43
N ASN A 45 -8.83 -5.48 -16.23
CA ASN A 45 -7.79 -5.70 -17.23
C ASN A 45 -6.42 -5.95 -16.59
N VAL A 46 -6.08 -5.23 -15.51
CA VAL A 46 -4.83 -5.45 -14.77
C VAL A 46 -4.80 -6.85 -14.16
N ILE A 47 -5.90 -7.29 -13.52
CA ILE A 47 -6.04 -8.65 -12.98
C ILE A 47 -5.92 -9.69 -14.11
N ALA A 48 -6.56 -9.47 -15.26
CA ALA A 48 -6.47 -10.38 -16.40
C ALA A 48 -5.03 -10.49 -16.92
N ALA A 49 -4.34 -9.37 -17.09
CA ALA A 49 -2.94 -9.32 -17.52
C ALA A 49 -2.01 -10.01 -16.51
N GLN A 50 -2.20 -9.76 -15.22
CA GLN A 50 -1.45 -10.42 -14.15
C GLN A 50 -1.61 -11.94 -14.22
N ARG A 51 -2.85 -12.44 -14.35
CA ARG A 51 -3.14 -13.88 -14.43
C ARG A 51 -2.54 -14.51 -15.68
N GLN A 52 -2.64 -13.82 -16.83
CA GLN A 52 -2.05 -14.27 -18.08
C GLN A 52 -0.52 -14.36 -18.00
N LEU A 53 0.14 -13.35 -17.44
CA LEU A 53 1.59 -13.36 -17.21
C LEU A 53 2.00 -14.49 -16.25
N ALA A 54 1.21 -14.73 -15.20
CA ALA A 54 1.46 -15.79 -14.23
C ALA A 54 1.37 -17.18 -14.86
N VAL A 55 0.43 -17.41 -15.78
CA VAL A 55 0.31 -18.68 -16.52
C VAL A 55 1.42 -18.79 -17.57
N ALA A 56 1.60 -17.77 -18.41
CA ALA A 56 2.61 -17.75 -19.45
C ALA A 56 4.02 -17.96 -18.88
N GLY A 57 4.35 -17.30 -17.77
CA GLY A 57 5.61 -17.47 -17.07
C GLY A 57 5.86 -18.90 -16.64
N ARG A 58 4.86 -19.57 -16.04
CA ARG A 58 4.97 -20.99 -15.63
C ARG A 58 5.15 -21.91 -16.83
N VAL A 59 4.44 -21.68 -17.93
CA VAL A 59 4.55 -22.47 -19.16
C VAL A 59 5.94 -22.29 -19.80
N LEU A 60 6.43 -21.06 -19.91
CA LEU A 60 7.78 -20.77 -20.45
C LEU A 60 8.88 -21.46 -19.64
N LEU A 61 8.72 -21.54 -18.31
CA LEU A 61 9.67 -22.21 -17.44
C LEU A 61 9.71 -23.74 -17.60
N LEU A 62 8.71 -24.36 -18.26
CA LEU A 62 8.83 -25.77 -18.66
C LEU A 62 9.97 -25.98 -19.68
N GLY A 63 10.30 -24.94 -20.46
CA GLY A 63 11.42 -24.92 -21.40
C GLY A 63 12.71 -24.30 -20.82
N SER A 64 12.82 -24.19 -19.49
CA SER A 64 13.89 -23.43 -18.81
C SER A 64 15.32 -23.94 -19.03
N ALA A 65 15.51 -25.12 -19.64
CA ALA A 65 16.81 -25.54 -20.14
C ALA A 65 17.40 -24.54 -21.17
N SER A 66 16.53 -23.82 -21.89
CA SER A 66 16.90 -22.73 -22.78
C SER A 66 17.00 -21.41 -22.01
N LYS A 67 18.17 -20.74 -22.06
CA LYS A 67 18.39 -19.45 -21.36
C LYS A 67 17.34 -18.38 -21.71
N PRO A 68 16.97 -18.17 -22.99
CA PRO A 68 15.87 -17.26 -23.33
C PRO A 68 14.54 -17.61 -22.68
N ALA A 69 14.16 -18.89 -22.67
CA ALA A 69 12.89 -19.33 -22.08
C ALA A 69 12.89 -19.16 -20.56
N TRP A 70 14.01 -19.47 -19.90
CA TRP A 70 14.21 -19.20 -18.48
C TRP A 70 14.10 -17.71 -18.15
N LEU A 71 14.76 -16.85 -18.91
CA LEU A 71 14.73 -15.40 -18.69
C LEU A 71 13.33 -14.83 -18.91
N ALA A 72 12.68 -15.19 -20.03
CA ALA A 72 11.33 -14.73 -20.35
C ALA A 72 10.30 -15.22 -19.33
N GLY A 73 10.37 -16.49 -18.92
CA GLY A 73 9.49 -17.05 -17.90
C GLY A 73 9.65 -16.37 -16.55
N THR A 74 10.91 -16.15 -16.13
CA THR A 74 11.24 -15.44 -14.88
C THR A 74 10.73 -13.99 -14.92
N ALA A 75 10.94 -13.28 -16.03
CA ALA A 75 10.45 -11.91 -16.21
C ALA A 75 8.92 -11.83 -16.15
N CYS A 76 8.21 -12.77 -16.79
CA CYS A 76 6.75 -12.84 -16.74
C CYS A 76 6.24 -13.05 -15.30
N LEU A 77 6.84 -13.97 -14.55
CA LEU A 77 6.47 -14.22 -13.15
C LEU A 77 6.83 -13.04 -12.24
N GLY A 78 7.98 -12.40 -12.46
CA GLY A 78 8.37 -11.20 -11.72
C GLY A 78 7.37 -10.06 -11.92
N MET A 79 6.98 -9.79 -13.17
CA MET A 79 5.96 -8.78 -13.47
C MET A 79 4.60 -9.14 -12.89
N ALA A 80 4.16 -10.40 -13.02
CA ALA A 80 2.92 -10.86 -12.42
C ALA A 80 2.92 -10.69 -10.90
N LYS A 81 4.06 -10.91 -10.24
CA LYS A 81 4.18 -10.72 -8.78
C LYS A 81 4.16 -9.25 -8.38
N ILE A 82 4.80 -8.37 -9.16
CA ILE A 82 4.76 -6.92 -8.90
C ILE A 82 3.32 -6.39 -9.02
N LEU A 83 2.61 -6.77 -10.08
CA LEU A 83 1.20 -6.39 -10.28
C LEU A 83 0.32 -6.91 -9.14
N GLU A 84 0.47 -8.18 -8.76
CA GLU A 84 -0.28 -8.76 -7.65
C GLU A 84 0.02 -8.06 -6.32
N ASN A 85 1.28 -7.71 -6.05
CA ASN A 85 1.64 -7.13 -4.76
C ASN A 85 1.24 -5.66 -4.65
N MET A 86 1.57 -4.83 -5.63
CA MET A 86 1.48 -3.37 -5.48
C MET A 86 0.25 -2.77 -6.14
N GLU A 87 -0.15 -3.27 -7.31
CA GLU A 87 -1.26 -2.68 -8.07
C GLU A 87 -2.61 -3.28 -7.69
N ILE A 88 -2.65 -4.58 -7.41
CA ILE A 88 -3.88 -5.31 -7.10
C ILE A 88 -4.04 -5.51 -5.59
N GLY A 89 -3.23 -6.39 -4.99
CA GLY A 89 -3.41 -6.85 -3.61
C GLY A 89 -3.37 -5.72 -2.59
N HIS A 90 -2.33 -4.87 -2.61
CA HIS A 90 -2.21 -3.72 -1.71
C HIS A 90 -3.41 -2.77 -1.81
N ASN A 91 -3.77 -2.35 -3.04
CA ASN A 91 -4.88 -1.42 -3.29
C ASN A 91 -6.25 -2.01 -2.91
N VAL A 92 -6.53 -3.26 -3.28
CA VAL A 92 -7.77 -3.96 -2.89
C VAL A 92 -7.86 -4.09 -1.38
N MET A 93 -6.75 -4.42 -0.72
CA MET A 93 -6.71 -4.59 0.73
C MET A 93 -6.84 -3.26 1.51
N HIS A 94 -6.52 -2.13 0.87
CA HIS A 94 -6.86 -0.78 1.34
C HIS A 94 -8.32 -0.37 1.12
N GLY A 95 -9.10 -1.15 0.38
CA GLY A 95 -10.50 -0.85 0.08
C GLY A 95 -10.69 0.11 -1.10
N GLN A 96 -9.65 0.36 -1.91
CA GLN A 96 -9.71 1.25 -3.08
C GLN A 96 -10.84 0.89 -4.05
N TRP A 97 -11.21 -0.39 -4.11
CA TRP A 97 -12.16 -0.95 -5.07
C TRP A 97 -13.52 -1.31 -4.45
N ASP A 98 -13.72 -1.10 -3.15
CA ASP A 98 -14.92 -1.56 -2.43
C ASP A 98 -16.21 -0.86 -2.92
N TRP A 99 -16.09 0.36 -3.47
CA TRP A 99 -17.20 1.09 -4.11
C TRP A 99 -17.85 0.32 -5.27
N MET A 100 -17.12 -0.61 -5.90
CA MET A 100 -17.66 -1.42 -6.99
C MET A 100 -18.68 -2.46 -6.52
N ASN A 101 -18.69 -2.78 -5.22
CA ASN A 101 -19.44 -3.87 -4.60
C ASN A 101 -19.30 -5.20 -5.39
N ASP A 102 -18.10 -5.46 -5.91
CA ASP A 102 -17.77 -6.65 -6.71
C ASP A 102 -17.25 -7.74 -5.75
N PRO A 103 -17.91 -8.91 -5.63
CA PRO A 103 -17.56 -9.90 -4.61
C PRO A 103 -16.16 -10.49 -4.79
N ASP A 104 -15.63 -10.44 -6.01
CA ASP A 104 -14.29 -10.95 -6.34
C ASP A 104 -13.20 -9.88 -6.18
N ILE A 105 -13.56 -8.59 -6.09
CA ILE A 105 -12.63 -7.46 -5.99
C ILE A 105 -13.08 -6.57 -4.83
N HIS A 106 -13.00 -7.12 -3.62
CA HIS A 106 -13.39 -6.43 -2.40
C HIS A 106 -12.40 -6.74 -1.28
N SER A 107 -12.10 -5.74 -0.45
CA SER A 107 -11.12 -5.87 0.62
C SER A 107 -11.46 -6.98 1.60
N SER A 108 -12.74 -7.32 1.79
CA SER A 108 -13.19 -8.36 2.73
C SER A 108 -13.04 -9.79 2.20
N SER A 109 -12.96 -9.98 0.89
CA SER A 109 -12.95 -11.30 0.24
C SER A 109 -11.66 -11.59 -0.53
N TRP A 110 -10.90 -10.56 -0.92
CA TRP A 110 -9.66 -10.75 -1.66
C TRP A 110 -8.64 -11.54 -0.85
N ASP A 111 -8.21 -12.67 -1.42
CA ASP A 111 -7.10 -13.46 -0.89
C ASP A 111 -5.82 -13.02 -1.59
N TRP A 112 -5.03 -12.20 -0.89
CA TRP A 112 -3.77 -11.73 -1.40
C TRP A 112 -2.70 -12.80 -1.17
N ASP A 113 -2.08 -13.27 -2.25
CA ASP A 113 -0.91 -14.16 -2.24
C ASP A 113 0.31 -13.45 -1.60
N THR A 114 0.32 -13.36 -0.27
CA THR A 114 1.39 -12.74 0.51
C THR A 114 1.74 -13.61 1.73
N ALA A 115 2.90 -13.36 2.32
CA ALA A 115 3.39 -14.13 3.47
C ALA A 115 2.56 -13.93 4.75
N SER A 116 1.68 -12.92 4.78
CA SER A 116 0.82 -12.58 5.91
C SER A 116 -0.65 -12.81 5.57
N THR A 117 -1.46 -13.23 6.54
CA THR A 117 -2.91 -13.31 6.34
C THR A 117 -3.50 -11.93 6.07
N ALA A 118 -4.59 -11.87 5.31
CA ALA A 118 -5.34 -10.64 5.05
C ALA A 118 -5.67 -9.87 6.34
N LYS A 119 -6.12 -10.57 7.40
CA LYS A 119 -6.44 -9.98 8.70
C LYS A 119 -5.21 -9.38 9.39
N ALA A 120 -4.10 -10.11 9.43
CA ALA A 120 -2.87 -9.64 10.05
C ALA A 120 -2.31 -8.42 9.32
N TRP A 121 -2.29 -8.46 7.98
CA TRP A 121 -1.84 -7.34 7.16
C TRP A 121 -2.71 -6.09 7.36
N LYS A 122 -4.05 -6.21 7.35
CA LYS A 122 -4.94 -5.06 7.60
C LYS A 122 -4.74 -4.48 9.00
N HIS A 123 -4.48 -5.33 10.00
CA HIS A 123 -4.19 -4.83 11.33
C HIS A 123 -2.85 -4.09 11.38
N SER A 124 -1.76 -4.69 10.90
CA SER A 124 -0.44 -4.07 10.96
C SER A 124 -0.32 -2.84 10.06
N HIS A 125 -0.87 -2.89 8.86
CA HIS A 125 -0.71 -1.84 7.87
C HIS A 125 -1.85 -0.81 7.94
N ASN A 126 -3.11 -1.20 7.78
CA ASN A 126 -4.21 -0.21 7.73
C ASN A 126 -4.50 0.40 9.11
N TYR A 127 -4.55 -0.43 10.16
CA TYR A 127 -4.83 0.08 11.49
C TYR A 127 -3.57 0.65 12.16
N ILE A 128 -2.52 -0.14 12.34
CA ILE A 128 -1.34 0.35 13.08
C ILE A 128 -0.59 1.43 12.29
N HIS A 129 -0.16 1.13 11.06
CA HIS A 129 0.68 2.06 10.29
C HIS A 129 -0.09 3.27 9.74
N HIS A 130 -1.29 3.12 9.14
CA HIS A 130 -2.03 4.26 8.55
C HIS A 130 -2.86 5.08 9.54
N THR A 131 -3.29 4.52 10.69
CA THR A 131 -4.01 5.31 11.71
C THR A 131 -3.05 6.05 12.64
N PHE A 132 -1.90 5.44 12.94
CA PHE A 132 -0.91 6.00 13.87
C PHE A 132 0.40 6.35 13.16
N THR A 133 0.32 6.74 11.89
CA THR A 133 1.50 7.04 11.05
C THR A 133 2.44 8.00 11.75
N ASN A 134 3.73 7.66 11.79
CA ASN A 134 4.76 8.45 12.45
C ASN A 134 4.57 8.67 13.97
N ILE A 135 3.67 7.94 14.62
CA ILE A 135 3.52 8.00 16.08
C ILE A 135 4.46 6.97 16.72
N ARG A 136 5.50 7.49 17.39
CA ARG A 136 6.51 6.70 18.10
C ARG A 136 5.88 5.69 19.06
N GLY A 137 6.30 4.42 18.95
CA GLY A 137 5.82 3.32 19.80
C GLY A 137 4.45 2.77 19.39
N LYS A 138 3.86 3.29 18.31
CA LYS A 138 2.67 2.75 17.66
C LYS A 138 3.03 2.26 16.26
N ASP A 139 3.50 3.17 15.41
CA ASP A 139 3.97 2.83 14.07
C ASP A 139 5.38 2.25 14.14
N LYS A 140 5.49 0.98 13.75
CA LYS A 140 6.76 0.24 13.75
C LYS A 140 7.60 0.57 12.53
N ASP A 141 6.99 1.14 11.50
CA ASP A 141 7.69 1.55 10.28
C ASP A 141 8.45 2.88 10.50
N LEU A 142 8.21 3.56 11.63
CA LEU A 142 9.02 4.69 12.09
C LEU A 142 10.45 4.21 12.41
N GLY A 143 11.30 4.24 11.38
CA GLY A 143 12.69 3.78 11.42
C GLY A 143 12.84 2.26 11.28
N TYR A 144 11.78 1.55 10.88
CA TYR A 144 11.73 0.07 10.84
C TYR A 144 12.27 -0.58 12.13
N GLU A 145 12.08 0.07 13.27
CA GLU A 145 12.66 -0.26 14.59
C GLU A 145 14.21 -0.30 14.68
N ILE A 146 14.94 -0.25 13.56
CA ILE A 146 16.42 -0.35 13.52
C ILE A 146 17.11 1.01 13.38
N MET A 147 16.40 1.99 12.83
CA MET A 147 16.89 3.35 12.61
C MET A 147 16.37 4.30 13.69
N ARG A 148 17.24 5.20 14.12
CA ARG A 148 16.88 6.36 14.93
C ARG A 148 16.57 7.54 14.01
N ILE A 149 15.28 7.81 13.84
CA ILE A 149 14.78 8.87 12.96
C ILE A 149 14.09 10.02 13.72
N ASP A 150 13.86 9.85 15.02
CA ASP A 150 13.23 10.86 15.88
C ASP A 150 14.19 11.32 17.00
N PRO A 151 14.32 12.64 17.26
CA PRO A 151 15.21 13.16 18.31
C PRO A 151 14.90 12.64 19.72
N HIS A 152 13.64 12.33 20.03
CA HIS A 152 13.21 11.83 21.32
C HIS A 152 13.47 10.33 21.49
N GLN A 153 13.82 9.58 20.43
CA GLN A 153 14.31 8.20 20.57
C GLN A 153 15.65 8.20 21.33
N LYS A 154 15.73 7.34 22.36
CA LYS A 154 16.97 7.15 23.14
C LYS A 154 18.10 6.76 22.20
N TRP A 155 19.23 7.43 22.31
CA TRP A 155 20.39 7.13 21.50
C TRP A 155 21.10 5.84 21.97
N HIS A 156 21.60 5.05 21.02
CA HIS A 156 22.37 3.85 21.22
C HIS A 156 23.56 3.81 20.23
N PRO A 157 24.75 3.30 20.61
CA PRO A 157 25.92 3.26 19.72
C PRO A 157 25.72 2.55 18.39
N VAL A 158 24.83 1.54 18.33
CA VAL A 158 24.47 0.82 17.09
C VAL A 158 23.98 1.76 15.98
N TYR A 159 23.45 2.92 16.35
CA TYR A 159 22.96 3.93 15.41
C TYR A 159 24.05 4.61 14.58
N LEU A 160 25.32 4.47 14.94
CA LEU A 160 26.44 4.89 14.09
C LEU A 160 26.58 4.01 12.83
N ALA A 161 26.02 2.80 12.85
CA ALA A 161 26.04 1.86 11.74
C ALA A 161 24.72 1.86 10.93
N GLN A 162 23.84 2.84 11.18
CA GLN A 162 22.70 3.06 10.28
C GLN A 162 23.20 3.40 8.87
N PRO A 163 22.49 2.95 7.82
CA PRO A 163 22.86 3.23 6.44
C PRO A 163 22.78 4.72 6.08
#